data_AF-A0AAD7NL87-F1
#
_entry.id   AF-A0AAD7NL87-F1
#
_cell.length_a   1.000
_cell.length_b   1.000
_cell.length_c   1.000
_cell.angle_alpha   90.00
_cell.angle_beta   90.00
_cell.angle_gamma   90.00
#
_symmetry.space_group_name_H-M   'P 1'
#
loop_
_entity.id
_entity.type
_entity.pdbx_description
1 polymer ?
#
loop_
_entity_poly.entity_id
_entity_poly.type
_entity_poly.pdbx_seq_one_letter_code
_entity_poly.pdbx_strand_id
1 'polypeptide(L)'
;MYQTLQGPSSPMLPPRTPESDSDYVYFERTTAGFTSDAVARSTAAKLKLVSYYKVAVDSAIERNARRIELETRLIQIHTPDGKEREIRNYAKEEASHLRLRRTKIKLSDFRTVKVIGKGAFGEVRLVQKVDTGKVYAMKSLQKAEMLKRDQLAHVRAERDVLAESTSPWVVQLFYSFQDPLYLYLVMEFLPGGDLMTMLMKYDVFSEDVTRFYMAECILAIEAVHNLGYIHRDIKPDNVLIDKNGHLKLSDFGLSTGLHKGSDGEYYKRFLEQEKAPNPARNSVQVNPINLTMSREQIATWKANRRKLAYSTVGTPDYIAPEVFLMKGYGKECDWWSLGAIFFECLVGYAPFCSENPGDTYKKIIDWPNYLFFPEEVFISREGQDLLRQMMTWAEKRLTVNQIKTHPFFFGADWNALRHIEPPFVPHLQSSTDTSYFPTDDFGHVPEQMEQVEGISAEKNLAFINFTFKRFNGAR
;
A
#
# COMPACT_ATOMS: atom_id res chain seq x y z
N MET A 1 -6.71 11.92 -41.57
CA MET A 1 -5.65 11.85 -42.59
C MET A 1 -4.74 13.06 -42.42
N TYR A 2 -3.66 12.91 -41.65
CA TYR A 2 -2.63 13.95 -41.56
C TYR A 2 -1.30 13.35 -42.01
N GLN A 3 -0.86 13.84 -43.16
CA GLN A 3 0.36 13.47 -43.87
C GLN A 3 1.59 13.85 -43.06
N THR A 4 2.51 12.90 -42.97
CA THR A 4 3.91 13.05 -42.58
C THR A 4 4.62 14.08 -43.46
N LEU A 5 5.03 15.19 -42.85
CA LEU A 5 5.95 16.16 -43.46
C LEU A 5 7.37 15.57 -43.43
N GLN A 6 7.85 15.11 -44.60
CA GLN A 6 9.26 14.84 -44.86
C GLN A 6 10.02 16.17 -44.93
N GLY A 7 11.06 16.30 -44.11
CA GLY A 7 11.98 17.43 -44.18
C GLY A 7 12.80 17.45 -45.49
N PRO A 8 13.31 18.63 -45.90
CA PRO A 8 13.98 18.81 -47.19
C PRO A 8 15.31 18.04 -47.24
N SER A 9 15.51 17.35 -48.36
CA SER A 9 16.74 16.67 -48.75
C SER A 9 17.90 17.68 -48.86
N SER A 10 18.91 17.53 -48.00
CA SER A 10 20.15 18.31 -48.12
C SER A 10 20.98 17.85 -49.32
N PRO A 11 21.60 18.76 -50.08
CA PRO A 11 22.44 18.43 -51.23
C PRO A 11 23.74 17.75 -50.78
N MET A 12 24.09 16.66 -51.46
CA MET A 12 25.34 15.92 -51.25
C MET A 12 26.55 16.81 -51.61
N LEU A 13 27.40 17.08 -50.62
CA LEU A 13 28.71 17.71 -50.83
C LEU A 13 29.71 16.69 -51.41
N PRO A 14 30.58 17.09 -52.35
CA PRO A 14 31.61 16.21 -52.90
C PRO A 14 32.67 15.86 -51.84
N PRO A 15 33.36 14.71 -51.99
CA PRO A 15 34.29 14.22 -50.97
C PRO A 15 35.51 15.14 -50.87
N ARG A 16 35.67 15.80 -49.72
CA ARG A 16 36.90 16.52 -49.37
C ARG A 16 37.97 15.51 -48.98
N THR A 17 39.12 15.61 -49.64
CA THR A 17 40.38 15.00 -49.22
C THR A 17 40.73 15.43 -47.79
N PRO A 18 41.23 14.52 -46.93
CA PRO A 18 41.52 14.84 -45.53
C PRO A 18 42.90 15.50 -45.44
N GLU A 19 42.95 16.82 -45.58
CA GLU A 19 44.05 17.60 -45.02
C GLU A 19 43.62 18.15 -43.65
N SER A 20 44.52 17.96 -42.70
CA SER A 20 44.37 18.08 -41.26
C SER A 20 43.84 19.44 -40.79
N ASP A 21 42.71 19.44 -40.06
CA ASP A 21 42.56 20.27 -38.86
C ASP A 21 41.37 19.79 -37.99
N SER A 22 41.61 18.76 -37.19
CA SER A 22 41.01 18.56 -35.86
C SER A 22 41.53 17.25 -35.32
N ASP A 23 42.18 17.33 -34.17
CA ASP A 23 42.81 16.24 -33.41
C ASP A 23 41.74 15.33 -32.76
N TYR A 24 40.70 14.97 -33.51
CA TYR A 24 39.56 14.18 -33.05
C TYR A 24 39.63 12.78 -33.66
N VAL A 25 40.15 11.85 -32.86
CA VAL A 25 40.10 10.42 -33.18
C VAL A 25 38.67 9.91 -32.92
N TYR A 26 37.96 9.57 -33.99
CA TYR A 26 36.67 8.89 -33.89
C TYR A 26 36.91 7.40 -33.60
N PHE A 27 36.61 6.99 -32.37
CA PHE A 27 36.63 5.57 -31.99
C PHE A 27 35.23 4.97 -32.15
N GLU A 28 35.10 3.93 -32.96
CA GLU A 28 33.92 3.07 -32.92
C GLU A 28 33.95 2.22 -31.66
N ARG A 29 32.96 2.43 -30.77
CA ARG A 29 32.86 1.72 -29.48
C ARG A 29 31.87 0.58 -29.60
N THR A 30 32.36 -0.65 -29.46
CA THR A 30 31.53 -1.87 -29.54
C THR A 30 31.48 -2.57 -28.18
N THR A 31 30.31 -3.12 -27.82
CA THR A 31 30.11 -3.88 -26.59
C THR A 31 30.55 -5.34 -26.68
N ALA A 32 31.05 -5.79 -27.85
CA ALA A 32 31.26 -7.19 -28.21
C ALA A 32 32.36 -7.94 -27.42
N GLY A 33 33.13 -7.25 -26.57
CA GLY A 33 34.18 -7.85 -25.74
C GLY A 33 33.93 -7.82 -24.23
N PHE A 34 32.79 -7.27 -23.78
CA PHE A 34 32.49 -7.15 -22.35
C PHE A 34 31.61 -8.32 -21.87
N THR A 35 31.87 -8.79 -20.66
CA THR A 35 31.01 -9.79 -20.01
C THR A 35 29.61 -9.21 -19.78
N SER A 36 28.58 -10.08 -19.78
CA SER A 36 27.19 -9.67 -19.49
C SER A 36 27.09 -8.83 -18.20
N ASP A 37 27.80 -9.26 -17.15
CA ASP A 37 27.83 -8.57 -15.86
C ASP A 37 28.50 -7.18 -15.93
N ALA A 38 29.53 -7.00 -16.76
CA ALA A 38 30.16 -5.69 -16.96
C ALA A 38 29.21 -4.70 -17.69
N VAL A 39 28.45 -5.18 -18.68
CA VAL A 39 27.44 -4.37 -19.39
C VAL A 39 26.30 -3.97 -18.46
N ALA A 40 25.84 -4.91 -17.61
CA ALA A 40 24.80 -4.62 -16.62
C ALA A 40 25.28 -3.63 -15.55
N ARG A 41 26.53 -3.77 -15.05
CA ARG A 41 27.15 -2.80 -14.12
C ARG A 41 27.31 -1.41 -14.73
N SER A 42 27.67 -1.31 -16.02
CA SER A 42 27.72 -0.04 -16.74
C SER A 42 26.35 0.62 -16.85
N THR A 43 25.32 -0.16 -17.19
CA THR A 43 23.93 0.31 -17.22
C THR A 43 23.46 0.79 -15.85
N ALA A 44 23.83 0.07 -14.79
CA ALA A 44 23.57 0.45 -13.40
C ALA A 44 24.22 1.79 -13.03
N ALA A 45 25.50 1.95 -13.39
CA ALA A 45 26.24 3.17 -13.14
C ALA A 45 25.61 4.36 -13.87
N LYS A 46 25.23 4.18 -15.14
CA LYS A 46 24.51 5.20 -15.91
C LYS A 46 23.20 5.61 -15.24
N LEU A 47 22.35 4.65 -14.88
CA LEU A 47 21.07 4.94 -14.21
C LEU A 47 21.28 5.61 -12.85
N LYS A 48 22.28 5.20 -12.09
CA LYS A 48 22.63 5.79 -10.79
C LYS A 48 23.13 7.23 -10.94
N LEU A 49 23.94 7.53 -11.95
CA LEU A 49 24.43 8.88 -12.23
C LEU A 49 23.30 9.80 -12.67
N VAL A 50 22.45 9.34 -13.61
CA VAL A 50 21.28 10.12 -14.06
C VAL A 50 20.36 10.42 -12.89
N SER A 51 20.04 9.42 -12.07
CA SER A 51 19.21 9.61 -10.88
C SER A 51 19.86 10.58 -9.87
N TYR A 52 21.16 10.43 -9.62
CA TYR A 52 21.90 11.28 -8.69
C TYR A 52 21.85 12.75 -9.10
N TYR A 53 22.12 13.06 -10.38
CA TYR A 53 22.09 14.43 -10.86
C TYR A 53 20.67 14.99 -10.90
N LYS A 54 19.66 14.19 -11.26
CA LYS A 54 18.26 14.61 -11.21
C LYS A 54 17.87 15.03 -9.79
N VAL A 55 18.09 14.16 -8.80
CA VAL A 55 17.80 14.47 -7.38
C VAL A 55 18.62 15.65 -6.86
N ALA A 56 19.87 15.80 -7.32
CA ALA A 56 20.70 16.94 -6.93
C ALA A 56 20.15 18.26 -7.47
N VAL A 57 19.67 18.28 -8.71
CA VAL A 57 19.06 19.45 -9.35
C VAL A 57 17.72 19.79 -8.70
N ASP A 58 16.83 18.80 -8.53
CA ASP A 58 15.53 18.99 -7.87
C ASP A 58 15.72 19.56 -6.45
N SER A 59 16.69 19.03 -5.71
CA SER A 59 17.02 19.55 -4.38
C SER A 59 17.58 20.98 -4.39
N ALA A 60 18.32 21.37 -5.42
CA ALA A 60 18.80 22.74 -5.57
C ALA A 60 17.64 23.70 -5.88
N ILE A 61 16.67 23.26 -6.70
CA ILE A 61 15.44 24.01 -6.98
C ILE A 61 14.62 24.21 -5.69
N GLU A 62 14.36 23.14 -4.93
CA GLU A 62 13.63 23.23 -3.65
C GLU A 62 14.34 24.10 -2.61
N ARG A 63 15.68 24.10 -2.61
CA ARG A 63 16.47 24.98 -1.75
C ARG A 63 16.27 26.44 -2.15
N ASN A 64 16.31 26.73 -3.44
CA ASN A 64 16.08 28.09 -3.94
C ASN A 64 14.64 28.55 -3.67
N ALA A 65 13.64 27.69 -3.85
CA ALA A 65 12.24 28.02 -3.55
C ALA A 65 12.03 28.41 -2.07
N ARG A 66 12.57 27.63 -1.13
CA ARG A 66 12.48 27.95 0.31
C ARG A 66 13.25 29.20 0.69
N ARG A 67 14.38 29.47 0.03
CA ARG A 67 15.11 30.72 0.21
C ARG A 67 14.28 31.93 -0.24
N ILE A 68 13.59 31.84 -1.38
CA ILE A 68 12.69 32.90 -1.87
C ILE A 68 11.52 33.11 -0.91
N GLU A 69 10.95 32.03 -0.37
CA GLU A 69 9.88 32.11 0.64
C GLU A 69 10.34 32.82 1.92
N LEU A 70 11.56 32.53 2.39
CA LEU A 70 12.19 33.25 3.50
C LEU A 70 12.38 34.73 3.17
N GLU A 71 12.96 35.05 2.01
CA GLU A 71 13.16 36.44 1.57
C GLU A 71 11.84 37.21 1.53
N THR A 72 10.75 36.56 1.09
CA THR A 72 9.39 37.12 1.12
C THR A 72 8.89 37.38 2.55
N ARG A 73 9.07 36.41 3.46
CA ARG A 73 8.72 36.58 4.89
C ARG A 73 9.53 37.70 5.57
N LEU A 74 10.81 37.83 5.21
CA LEU A 74 11.68 38.87 5.75
C LEU A 74 11.29 40.28 5.30
N ILE A 75 10.63 40.43 4.15
CA ILE A 75 10.09 41.72 3.69
C ILE A 75 8.88 42.13 4.55
N GLN A 76 8.06 41.18 5.01
CA GLN A 76 6.88 41.45 5.84
C GLN A 76 7.23 41.88 7.27
N ILE A 77 8.37 41.40 7.79
CA ILE A 77 8.84 41.75 9.14
C ILE A 77 9.53 43.11 9.07
N HIS A 78 9.02 44.12 9.78
CA HIS A 78 9.57 45.48 9.76
C HIS A 78 10.67 45.70 10.81
N THR A 79 10.76 44.84 11.82
CA THR A 79 11.74 44.94 12.91
C THR A 79 13.06 44.21 12.58
N PRO A 80 14.23 44.83 12.77
CA PRO A 80 15.53 44.20 12.52
C PRO A 80 15.76 42.92 13.36
N ASP A 81 15.38 42.93 14.65
CA ASP A 81 15.50 41.77 15.53
C ASP A 81 14.65 40.57 15.07
N GLY A 82 13.45 40.85 14.55
CA GLY A 82 12.57 39.83 13.96
C GLY A 82 13.15 39.20 12.70
N LYS A 83 13.80 40.01 11.85
CA LYS A 83 14.49 39.51 10.64
C LYS A 83 15.67 38.61 11.00
N GLU A 84 16.48 39.01 11.98
CA GLU A 84 17.67 38.24 12.37
C GLU A 84 17.28 36.90 13.01
N ARG A 85 16.19 36.88 13.80
CA ARG A 85 15.64 35.64 14.37
C ARG A 85 15.19 34.65 13.29
N GLU A 86 14.47 35.13 12.28
CA GLU A 86 14.00 34.28 11.17
C GLU A 86 15.17 33.74 10.33
N ILE A 87 16.18 34.56 10.03
CA ILE A 87 17.39 34.10 9.32
C ILE A 87 18.12 33.02 10.12
N ARG A 88 18.24 33.20 11.44
CA ARG A 88 18.88 32.22 12.33
C ARG A 88 18.09 30.91 12.41
N ASN A 89 16.77 31.00 12.48
CA ASN A 89 15.89 29.82 12.44
C ASN A 89 16.03 29.07 11.12
N TYR A 90 15.97 29.78 9.98
CA TYR A 90 16.16 29.19 8.65
C TYR A 90 17.53 28.52 8.53
N ALA A 91 18.61 29.18 8.95
CA ALA A 91 19.95 28.61 8.90
C ALA A 91 20.06 27.31 9.72
N LYS A 92 19.42 27.28 10.89
CA LYS A 92 19.35 26.08 11.74
C LYS A 92 18.55 24.96 11.08
N GLU A 93 17.40 25.27 10.49
CA GLU A 93 16.58 24.29 9.77
C GLU A 93 17.27 23.74 8.53
N GLU A 94 17.94 24.61 7.75
CA GLU A 94 18.69 24.23 6.57
C GLU A 94 19.91 23.36 6.92
N ALA A 95 20.64 23.70 7.98
CA ALA A 95 21.74 22.88 8.47
C ALA A 95 21.26 21.50 8.94
N SER A 96 20.14 21.44 9.68
CA SER A 96 19.49 20.18 10.07
C SER A 96 19.05 19.36 8.86
N HIS A 97 18.50 20.01 7.83
CA HIS A 97 18.07 19.35 6.61
C HIS A 97 19.26 18.75 5.83
N LEU A 98 20.34 19.50 5.65
CA LEU A 98 21.57 19.01 5.02
C LEU A 98 22.19 17.85 5.80
N ARG A 99 22.15 17.92 7.14
CA ARG A 99 22.62 16.82 8.01
C ARG A 99 21.76 15.57 7.83
N LEU A 100 20.42 15.69 7.90
CA LEU A 100 19.49 14.57 7.75
C LEU A 100 19.63 13.89 6.40
N ARG A 101 19.92 14.66 5.34
CA ARG A 101 20.20 14.14 4.00
C ARG A 101 21.51 13.34 3.95
N ARG A 102 22.57 13.86 4.58
CA ARG A 102 23.90 13.19 4.64
C ARG A 102 23.88 11.92 5.49
N THR A 103 23.14 11.89 6.59
CA THR A 103 23.10 10.73 7.50
C THR A 103 22.39 9.56 6.83
N LYS A 104 23.11 8.52 6.40
CA LYS A 104 22.46 7.30 5.89
C LYS A 104 21.79 6.56 7.04
N ILE A 105 20.48 6.39 6.95
CA ILE A 105 19.70 5.61 7.91
C ILE A 105 20.02 4.13 7.68
N LYS A 106 20.30 3.42 8.77
CA LYS A 106 20.60 1.99 8.78
C LYS A 106 19.72 1.27 9.80
N LEU A 107 19.66 -0.05 9.70
CA LEU A 107 18.96 -0.89 10.67
C LEU A 107 19.49 -0.69 12.10
N SER A 108 20.79 -0.41 12.26
CA SER A 108 21.42 -0.14 13.56
C SER A 108 20.86 1.08 14.30
N ASP A 109 20.18 1.98 13.58
CA ASP A 109 19.59 3.20 14.17
C ASP A 109 18.25 2.91 14.87
N PHE A 110 17.75 1.67 14.74
CA PHE A 110 16.47 1.21 15.28
C PHE A 110 16.67 0.00 16.21
N ARG A 111 16.15 0.11 17.42
CA ARG A 111 16.01 -1.02 18.34
C ARG A 111 14.68 -1.71 18.09
N THR A 112 14.70 -3.01 17.84
CA THR A 112 13.46 -3.81 17.72
C THR A 112 12.86 -4.03 19.11
N VAL A 113 11.58 -3.73 19.27
CA VAL A 113 10.82 -3.96 20.52
C VAL A 113 10.08 -5.28 20.45
N LYS A 114 9.26 -5.48 19.40
CA LYS A 114 8.42 -6.68 19.25
C LYS A 114 8.03 -6.90 17.78
N VAL A 115 7.76 -8.13 17.39
CA VAL A 115 7.12 -8.44 16.10
C VAL A 115 5.62 -8.27 16.29
N ILE A 116 4.98 -7.46 15.44
CA ILE A 116 3.54 -7.13 15.54
C ILE A 116 2.72 -7.73 14.40
N GLY A 117 3.36 -8.18 13.31
CA GLY A 117 2.68 -8.87 12.23
C GLY A 117 3.66 -9.64 11.35
N LYS A 118 3.17 -10.71 10.71
CA LYS A 118 3.88 -11.45 9.67
C LYS A 118 3.01 -11.43 8.42
N GLY A 119 3.61 -11.08 7.29
CA GLY A 119 2.96 -11.07 6.00
C GLY A 119 3.60 -12.11 5.07
N ALA A 120 3.03 -12.21 3.87
CA ALA A 120 3.45 -13.13 2.82
C ALA A 120 4.88 -12.93 2.30
N PHE A 121 5.47 -11.74 2.49
CA PHE A 121 6.76 -11.34 1.90
C PHE A 121 7.75 -10.81 2.96
N GLY A 122 7.40 -10.93 4.23
CA GLY A 122 8.13 -10.26 5.29
C GLY A 122 7.36 -10.13 6.59
N GLU A 123 7.84 -9.23 7.45
CA GLU A 123 7.28 -9.03 8.78
C GLU A 123 7.27 -7.56 9.18
N VAL A 124 6.37 -7.23 10.09
CA VAL A 124 6.21 -5.89 10.66
C VAL A 124 6.65 -5.94 12.11
N ARG A 125 7.64 -5.10 12.43
CA ARG A 125 8.22 -4.99 13.77
C ARG A 125 7.92 -3.61 14.36
N LEU A 126 7.56 -3.58 15.62
CA LEU A 126 7.60 -2.37 16.43
C LEU A 126 9.06 -2.04 16.72
N VAL A 127 9.49 -0.84 16.33
CA VAL A 127 10.87 -0.39 16.51
C VAL A 127 10.92 0.97 17.20
N GLN A 128 11.95 1.17 17.99
CA GLN A 128 12.26 2.46 18.62
C GLN A 128 13.54 3.02 18.02
N LYS A 129 13.49 4.25 17.51
CA LYS A 129 14.66 4.90 16.96
C LYS A 129 15.58 5.35 18.10
N VAL A 130 16.86 5.00 18.04
CA VAL A 130 17.80 5.13 19.16
C VAL A 130 18.10 6.60 19.50
N ASP A 131 18.12 7.48 18.51
CA ASP A 131 18.48 8.88 18.71
C ASP A 131 17.33 9.76 19.24
N THR A 132 16.09 9.50 18.82
CA THR A 132 14.91 10.28 19.22
C THR A 132 14.06 9.58 20.27
N GLY A 133 14.24 8.28 20.47
CA GLY A 133 13.36 7.46 21.32
C GLY A 133 11.94 7.29 20.76
N LYS A 134 11.65 7.79 19.55
CA LYS A 134 10.32 7.70 18.92
C LYS A 134 10.06 6.27 18.44
N VAL A 135 8.80 5.86 18.57
CA VAL A 135 8.31 4.53 18.20
C VAL A 135 7.75 4.56 16.79
N TYR A 136 8.06 3.52 16.01
CA TYR A 136 7.66 3.36 14.61
C TYR A 136 7.29 1.90 14.33
N ALA A 137 6.49 1.67 13.28
CA ALA A 137 6.31 0.35 12.70
C ALA A 137 7.28 0.19 11.52
N MET A 138 8.11 -0.86 11.55
CA MET A 138 9.06 -1.18 10.48
C MET A 138 8.60 -2.44 9.75
N LYS A 139 8.21 -2.27 8.48
CA LYS A 139 7.89 -3.37 7.57
C LYS A 139 9.17 -3.77 6.84
N SER A 140 9.61 -5.01 7.03
CA SER A 140 10.79 -5.62 6.42
C SER A 140 10.35 -6.58 5.33
N LEU A 141 10.77 -6.33 4.08
CA LEU A 141 10.38 -7.10 2.91
C LEU A 141 11.59 -7.80 2.29
N GLN A 142 11.49 -9.10 2.01
CA GLN A 142 12.58 -9.89 1.44
C GLN A 142 12.74 -9.64 -0.05
N LYS A 143 13.90 -9.13 -0.48
CA LYS A 143 14.18 -8.85 -1.90
C LYS A 143 14.14 -10.12 -2.77
N ALA A 144 14.63 -11.25 -2.24
CA ALA A 144 14.72 -12.50 -3.00
C ALA A 144 13.32 -13.05 -3.33
N GLU A 145 12.38 -12.96 -2.40
CA GLU A 145 11.00 -13.40 -2.60
C GLU A 145 10.23 -12.49 -3.56
N MET A 146 10.45 -11.17 -3.46
CA MET A 146 9.85 -10.20 -4.39
C MET A 146 10.28 -10.42 -5.85
N LEU A 147 11.57 -10.71 -6.07
CA LEU A 147 12.11 -10.98 -7.40
C LEU A 147 11.61 -12.30 -7.97
N LYS A 148 11.41 -13.32 -7.14
CA LYS A 148 10.85 -14.62 -7.58
C LYS A 148 9.41 -14.48 -8.07
N ARG A 149 8.64 -13.53 -7.53
CA ARG A 149 7.21 -13.35 -7.81
C ARG A 149 6.88 -12.14 -8.68
N ASP A 150 7.90 -11.44 -9.21
CA ASP A 150 7.78 -10.27 -10.08
C ASP A 150 6.94 -9.10 -9.51
N GLN A 151 6.94 -8.92 -8.19
CA GLN A 151 6.14 -7.89 -7.50
C GLN A 151 6.91 -6.59 -7.23
N LEU A 152 7.87 -6.25 -8.09
CA LEU A 152 8.69 -5.06 -7.88
C LEU A 152 7.90 -3.76 -8.11
N ALA A 153 7.03 -3.74 -9.12
CA ALA A 153 6.20 -2.59 -9.45
C ALA A 153 5.26 -2.22 -8.29
N HIS A 154 4.71 -3.24 -7.64
CA HIS A 154 3.84 -3.19 -6.48
C HIS A 154 4.48 -2.49 -5.28
N VAL A 155 5.68 -2.90 -4.88
CA VAL A 155 6.37 -2.27 -3.73
C VAL A 155 6.84 -0.84 -4.03
N ARG A 156 7.15 -0.53 -5.30
CA ARG A 156 7.44 0.85 -5.69
C ARG A 156 6.19 1.73 -5.61
N ALA A 157 5.05 1.23 -6.07
CA ALA A 157 3.77 1.92 -5.96
C ALA A 157 3.38 2.14 -4.50
N GLU A 158 3.52 1.13 -3.63
CA GLU A 158 3.26 1.26 -2.19
C GLU A 158 4.12 2.37 -1.57
N ARG A 159 5.43 2.38 -1.86
CA ARG A 159 6.33 3.43 -1.39
C ARG A 159 5.89 4.81 -1.88
N ASP A 160 5.55 4.94 -3.16
CA ASP A 160 5.21 6.24 -3.77
C ASP A 160 3.89 6.79 -3.21
N VAL A 161 2.86 5.95 -3.07
CA VAL A 161 1.59 6.32 -2.41
C VAL A 161 1.83 6.80 -1.00
N LEU A 162 2.58 6.04 -0.20
CA LEU A 162 2.83 6.40 1.20
C LEU A 162 3.75 7.62 1.33
N ALA A 163 4.67 7.83 0.40
CA ALA A 163 5.60 8.96 0.39
C ALA A 163 4.91 10.27 -0.04
N GLU A 164 4.04 10.22 -1.03
CA GLU A 164 3.27 11.36 -1.55
C GLU A 164 2.07 11.70 -0.67
N SER A 165 1.47 10.71 -0.01
CA SER A 165 0.31 10.94 0.84
C SER A 165 0.67 11.76 2.09
N THR A 166 -0.01 12.90 2.20
CA THR A 166 -0.11 13.73 3.41
C THR A 166 -1.50 13.65 4.03
N SER A 167 -2.37 12.79 3.48
CA SER A 167 -3.73 12.62 3.96
C SER A 167 -3.74 11.97 5.34
N PRO A 168 -4.56 12.46 6.28
CA PRO A 168 -4.59 11.89 7.63
C PRO A 168 -5.21 10.47 7.62
N TRP A 169 -5.89 10.07 6.55
CA TRP A 169 -6.53 8.77 6.35
C TRP A 169 -5.60 7.65 5.88
N VAL A 170 -4.36 7.96 5.54
CA VAL A 170 -3.38 6.99 5.06
C VAL A 170 -2.24 6.90 6.07
N VAL A 171 -1.69 5.70 6.27
CA VAL A 171 -0.51 5.53 7.11
C VAL A 171 0.66 6.34 6.56
N GLN A 172 1.31 7.10 7.43
CA GLN A 172 2.43 7.95 7.06
C GLN A 172 3.76 7.17 7.01
N LEU A 173 4.45 7.22 5.86
CA LEU A 173 5.84 6.77 5.72
C LEU A 173 6.82 7.87 6.13
N PHE A 174 7.72 7.55 7.06
CA PHE A 174 8.79 8.45 7.50
C PHE A 174 10.11 8.19 6.79
N TYR A 175 10.51 6.92 6.71
CA TYR A 175 11.78 6.54 6.11
C TYR A 175 11.61 5.27 5.29
N SER A 176 12.34 5.16 4.20
CA SER A 176 12.57 3.88 3.55
C SER A 176 14.05 3.72 3.26
N PHE A 177 14.56 2.52 3.47
CA PHE A 177 15.95 2.17 3.21
C PHE A 177 16.06 0.70 2.83
N GLN A 178 17.25 0.27 2.46
CA GLN A 178 17.48 -1.11 2.02
C GLN A 178 18.87 -1.56 2.45
N ASP A 179 19.01 -2.87 2.61
CA ASP A 179 20.29 -3.55 2.76
C ASP A 179 20.44 -4.62 1.63
N PRO A 180 21.46 -5.49 1.64
CA PRO A 180 21.61 -6.52 0.61
C PRO A 180 20.45 -7.52 0.51
N LEU A 181 19.69 -7.74 1.59
CA LEU A 181 18.69 -8.82 1.73
C LEU A 181 17.25 -8.30 1.77
N TYR A 182 17.02 -7.16 2.43
CA TYR A 182 15.72 -6.62 2.76
C TYR A 182 15.53 -5.17 2.28
N LEU A 183 14.25 -4.83 2.06
CA LEU A 183 13.76 -3.47 2.00
C LEU A 183 13.06 -3.14 3.33
N TYR A 184 13.22 -1.91 3.79
CA TYR A 184 12.64 -1.43 5.03
C TYR A 184 11.77 -0.21 4.77
N LEU A 185 10.53 -0.26 5.24
CA LEU A 185 9.59 0.84 5.28
C LEU A 185 9.31 1.18 6.75
N VAL A 186 9.66 2.39 7.17
CA VAL A 186 9.46 2.89 8.54
C VAL A 186 8.26 3.83 8.54
N MET A 187 7.19 3.40 9.17
CA MET A 187 5.87 4.01 9.18
C MET A 187 5.48 4.46 10.59
N GLU A 188 4.45 5.30 10.70
CA GLU A 188 3.83 5.57 12.01
C GLU A 188 3.31 4.27 12.64
N PHE A 189 3.47 4.14 13.95
CA PHE A 189 2.90 3.03 14.70
C PHE A 189 1.45 3.35 15.08
N LEU A 190 0.54 2.46 14.72
CA LEU A 190 -0.89 2.55 15.03
C LEU A 190 -1.23 1.53 16.11
N PRO A 191 -1.40 1.95 17.38
CA PRO A 191 -1.47 1.03 18.51
C PRO A 191 -2.84 0.37 18.68
N GLY A 192 -3.88 0.81 17.95
CA GLY A 192 -5.22 0.24 18.02
C GLY A 192 -5.38 -1.09 17.30
N GLY A 193 -4.33 -1.57 16.63
CA GLY A 193 -4.36 -2.80 15.83
C GLY A 193 -5.09 -2.58 14.51
N ASP A 194 -5.73 -3.64 14.03
CA ASP A 194 -6.44 -3.71 12.77
C ASP A 194 -7.94 -4.02 12.97
N LEU A 195 -8.76 -3.64 11.99
CA LEU A 195 -10.21 -3.85 12.00
C LEU A 195 -10.56 -5.33 12.07
N MET A 196 -9.74 -6.21 11.50
CA MET A 196 -9.94 -7.66 11.59
C MET A 196 -9.86 -8.14 13.04
N THR A 197 -8.80 -7.79 13.78
CA THR A 197 -8.65 -8.12 15.20
C THR A 197 -9.80 -7.57 16.03
N MET A 198 -10.31 -6.38 15.68
CA MET A 198 -11.50 -5.81 16.32
C MET A 198 -12.77 -6.64 16.04
N LEU A 199 -13.00 -7.04 14.79
CA LEU A 199 -14.11 -7.92 14.39
C LEU A 199 -14.02 -9.30 15.07
N MET A 200 -12.81 -9.87 15.18
CA MET A 200 -12.62 -11.13 15.89
C MET A 200 -13.01 -11.04 17.38
N LYS A 201 -12.79 -9.89 18.01
CA LYS A 201 -13.05 -9.67 19.43
C LYS A 201 -14.52 -9.38 19.74
N TYR A 202 -15.19 -8.59 18.91
CA TYR A 202 -16.56 -8.14 19.15
C TYR A 202 -17.62 -8.94 18.37
N ASP A 203 -17.21 -9.81 17.45
CA ASP A 203 -18.05 -10.66 16.60
C ASP A 203 -18.88 -9.89 15.57
N VAL A 204 -19.76 -9.00 16.04
CA VAL A 204 -20.68 -8.20 15.23
C VAL A 204 -20.72 -6.78 15.77
N PHE A 205 -20.76 -5.80 14.88
CA PHE A 205 -20.94 -4.40 15.23
C PHE A 205 -22.40 -3.98 15.09
N SER A 206 -22.83 -3.05 15.94
CA SER A 206 -24.11 -2.37 15.73
C SER A 206 -24.06 -1.52 14.46
N GLU A 207 -25.24 -1.18 13.93
CA GLU A 207 -25.31 -0.33 12.74
C GLU A 207 -24.70 1.05 12.98
N ASP A 208 -24.80 1.60 14.19
CA ASP A 208 -24.24 2.91 14.50
C ASP A 208 -22.70 2.89 14.50
N VAL A 209 -22.11 1.85 15.09
CA VAL A 209 -20.65 1.63 15.07
C VAL A 209 -20.19 1.41 13.63
N THR A 210 -20.92 0.59 12.90
CA THR A 210 -20.61 0.28 11.51
C THR A 210 -20.74 1.51 10.62
N ARG A 211 -21.76 2.35 10.81
CA ARG A 211 -21.96 3.60 10.09
C ARG A 211 -20.78 4.55 10.27
N PHE A 212 -20.25 4.66 11.48
CA PHE A 212 -19.06 5.47 11.76
C PHE A 212 -17.84 4.96 11.00
N TYR A 213 -17.49 3.68 11.15
CA TYR A 213 -16.30 3.11 10.51
C TYR A 213 -16.42 3.06 8.98
N MET A 214 -17.61 2.78 8.45
CA MET A 214 -17.83 2.83 7.00
C MET A 214 -17.70 4.25 6.45
N ALA A 215 -18.19 5.26 7.17
CA ALA A 215 -18.01 6.66 6.77
C ALA A 215 -16.52 7.06 6.74
N GLU A 216 -15.73 6.63 7.73
CA GLU A 216 -14.27 6.86 7.72
C GLU A 216 -13.56 6.15 6.58
N CYS A 217 -13.91 4.89 6.32
CA CYS A 217 -13.38 4.14 5.18
C CYS A 217 -13.71 4.81 3.84
N ILE A 218 -14.91 5.38 3.68
CA ILE A 218 -15.28 6.11 2.45
C ILE A 218 -14.37 7.30 2.22
N LEU A 219 -14.12 8.12 3.25
CA LEU A 219 -13.22 9.26 3.15
C LEU A 219 -11.77 8.83 2.90
N ALA A 220 -11.35 7.72 3.50
CA ALA A 220 -10.01 7.18 3.29
C ALA A 220 -9.79 6.69 1.86
N ILE A 221 -10.73 5.91 1.31
CA ILE A 221 -10.69 5.42 -0.07
C ILE A 221 -10.77 6.59 -1.06
N GLU A 222 -11.66 7.57 -0.82
CA GLU A 222 -11.76 8.77 -1.64
C GLU A 222 -10.45 9.57 -1.65
N ALA A 223 -9.78 9.72 -0.51
CA ALA A 223 -8.49 10.40 -0.44
C ALA A 223 -7.42 9.69 -1.28
N VAL A 224 -7.41 8.36 -1.30
CA VAL A 224 -6.50 7.56 -2.14
C VAL A 224 -6.84 7.73 -3.63
N HIS A 225 -8.13 7.70 -3.97
CA HIS A 225 -8.58 7.91 -5.36
C HIS A 225 -8.27 9.31 -5.87
N ASN A 226 -8.36 10.34 -5.02
CA ASN A 226 -8.01 11.72 -5.35
C ASN A 226 -6.51 11.91 -5.60
N LEU A 227 -5.66 11.06 -5.03
CA LEU A 227 -4.24 10.99 -5.33
C LEU A 227 -3.94 10.25 -6.66
N GLY A 228 -4.95 9.70 -7.32
CA GLY A 228 -4.81 9.00 -8.60
C GLY A 228 -4.45 7.52 -8.48
N TYR A 229 -4.62 6.93 -7.29
CA TYR A 229 -4.33 5.53 -7.01
C TYR A 229 -5.62 4.75 -6.72
N ILE A 230 -5.61 3.46 -7.03
CA ILE A 230 -6.68 2.51 -6.67
C ILE A 230 -6.08 1.52 -5.68
N HIS A 231 -6.78 1.22 -4.58
CA HIS A 231 -6.22 0.38 -3.53
C HIS A 231 -6.15 -1.09 -3.95
N ARG A 232 -7.23 -1.64 -4.49
CA ARG A 232 -7.42 -3.00 -5.03
C ARG A 232 -7.37 -4.16 -4.01
N ASP A 233 -6.86 -3.92 -2.81
CA ASP A 233 -6.83 -4.91 -1.71
C ASP A 233 -7.44 -4.35 -0.41
N ILE A 234 -8.65 -3.79 -0.50
CA ILE A 234 -9.36 -3.31 0.69
C ILE A 234 -9.90 -4.53 1.44
N LYS A 235 -9.41 -4.74 2.66
CA LYS A 235 -9.82 -5.83 3.56
C LYS A 235 -9.67 -5.37 5.02
N PRO A 236 -10.35 -6.01 5.99
CA PRO A 236 -10.29 -5.60 7.39
C PRO A 236 -8.88 -5.60 7.98
N ASP A 237 -7.99 -6.49 7.52
CA ASP A 237 -6.58 -6.56 7.96
C ASP A 237 -5.76 -5.31 7.55
N ASN A 238 -6.16 -4.64 6.46
CA ASN A 238 -5.47 -3.47 5.92
C ASN A 238 -6.00 -2.14 6.49
N VAL A 239 -7.09 -2.19 7.25
CA VAL A 239 -7.70 -1.02 7.91
C VAL A 239 -7.19 -0.97 9.35
N LEU A 240 -6.30 -0.03 9.65
CA LEU A 240 -5.67 0.11 10.96
C LEU A 240 -6.33 1.19 11.80
N ILE A 241 -6.19 1.07 13.13
CA ILE A 241 -6.82 1.95 14.11
C ILE A 241 -5.74 2.76 14.83
N ASP A 242 -5.87 4.09 14.82
CA ASP A 242 -4.94 4.98 15.50
C ASP A 242 -5.17 5.03 17.02
N LYS A 243 -4.30 5.77 17.74
CA LYS A 243 -4.37 5.91 19.20
C LYS A 243 -5.66 6.57 19.70
N ASN A 244 -6.34 7.30 18.82
CA ASN A 244 -7.57 8.01 19.12
C ASN A 244 -8.80 7.16 18.79
N GLY A 245 -8.63 6.03 18.07
CA GLY A 245 -9.74 5.16 17.66
C GLY A 245 -10.22 5.37 16.22
N HIS A 246 -9.56 6.23 15.45
CA HIS A 246 -9.91 6.54 14.06
C HIS A 246 -9.19 5.63 13.06
N LEU A 247 -9.80 5.42 11.91
CA LEU A 247 -9.27 4.53 10.87
C LEU A 247 -8.20 5.19 9.98
N LYS A 248 -7.23 4.36 9.58
CA LYS A 248 -6.22 4.66 8.57
C LYS A 248 -6.01 3.45 7.66
N LEU A 249 -5.86 3.70 6.37
CA LEU A 249 -5.55 2.66 5.38
C LEU A 249 -4.05 2.36 5.34
N SER A 250 -3.73 1.08 5.30
CA SER A 250 -2.38 0.53 5.20
C SER A 250 -2.29 -0.50 4.06
N ASP A 251 -1.07 -0.88 3.70
CA ASP A 251 -0.75 -1.93 2.72
C ASP A 251 -1.29 -1.68 1.29
N PHE A 252 -0.66 -0.72 0.62
CA PHE A 252 -0.88 -0.42 -0.80
C PHE A 252 -0.07 -1.34 -1.74
N GLY A 253 0.36 -2.51 -1.24
CA GLY A 253 1.20 -3.45 -1.98
C GLY A 253 0.56 -3.96 -3.26
N LEU A 254 -0.77 -3.95 -3.35
CA LEU A 254 -1.50 -4.25 -4.58
C LEU A 254 -2.10 -2.99 -5.19
N SER A 255 -1.65 -1.78 -4.89
CA SER A 255 -2.19 -0.57 -5.52
C SER A 255 -1.43 -0.24 -6.80
N THR A 256 -2.13 -0.07 -7.93
CA THR A 256 -1.55 0.49 -9.16
C THR A 256 -2.05 1.90 -9.37
N GLY A 257 -1.19 2.76 -9.93
CA GLY A 257 -1.67 3.98 -10.57
C GLY A 257 -2.63 3.64 -11.71
N LEU A 258 -3.50 4.58 -12.08
CA LEU A 258 -4.53 4.45 -13.13
C LEU A 258 -4.02 4.00 -14.53
N HIS A 259 -2.71 3.78 -14.68
CA HIS A 259 -2.06 3.32 -15.90
C HIS A 259 -1.35 1.98 -15.70
N LYS A 260 -2.05 0.90 -16.09
CA LYS A 260 -1.60 -0.44 -16.56
C LYS A 260 -2.35 -1.57 -15.84
N GLY A 261 -3.30 -2.18 -16.55
CA GLY A 261 -3.95 -3.41 -16.14
C GLY A 261 -3.06 -4.61 -16.51
N SER A 262 -2.62 -5.38 -15.51
CA SER A 262 -1.89 -6.63 -15.74
C SER A 262 -2.13 -7.69 -14.65
N ASP A 263 -3.25 -7.61 -13.92
CA ASP A 263 -3.41 -8.43 -12.70
C ASP A 263 -4.25 -9.69 -12.90
N GLY A 264 -5.06 -9.79 -13.95
CA GLY A 264 -5.91 -10.98 -14.14
C GLY A 264 -5.11 -12.24 -14.49
N GLU A 265 -3.89 -12.11 -15.03
CA GLU A 265 -3.09 -13.24 -15.53
C GLU A 265 -2.53 -14.07 -14.36
N TYR A 266 -2.32 -13.42 -13.21
CA TYR A 266 -1.96 -14.04 -11.94
C TYR A 266 -3.04 -15.02 -11.46
N TYR A 267 -4.30 -14.61 -11.45
CA TYR A 267 -5.42 -15.44 -10.99
C TYR A 267 -5.73 -16.59 -11.95
N LYS A 268 -5.58 -16.37 -13.26
CA LYS A 268 -5.77 -17.42 -14.27
C LYS A 268 -4.75 -18.57 -14.13
N ARG A 269 -3.47 -18.27 -13.86
CA ARG A 269 -2.45 -19.30 -13.61
C ARG A 269 -2.76 -20.14 -12.37
N PHE A 270 -3.33 -19.53 -11.33
CA PHE A 270 -3.76 -20.24 -10.13
C PHE A 270 -4.94 -21.19 -10.43
N LEU A 271 -5.91 -20.74 -11.22
CA LEU A 271 -7.05 -21.54 -11.68
C LEU A 271 -6.64 -22.67 -12.64
N GLU A 272 -5.60 -22.47 -13.45
CA GLU A 272 -5.06 -23.50 -14.34
C GLU A 272 -4.25 -24.57 -13.58
N GLN A 273 -3.59 -24.20 -12.47
CA GLN A 273 -2.90 -25.15 -11.60
C GLN A 273 -3.84 -26.11 -10.86
N GLU A 274 -5.07 -25.68 -10.51
CA GLU A 274 -6.08 -26.56 -9.91
C GLU A 274 -6.79 -27.50 -10.92
N LYS A 275 -6.59 -27.30 -12.24
CA LYS A 275 -7.17 -28.18 -13.26
C LYS A 275 -6.36 -29.47 -13.51
N ALA A 276 -5.28 -29.71 -12.77
CA ALA A 276 -4.58 -31.01 -12.82
C ALA A 276 -5.44 -32.08 -12.11
N PRO A 277 -5.91 -33.13 -12.81
CA PRO A 277 -6.75 -34.14 -12.20
C PRO A 277 -5.91 -35.01 -11.27
N ASN A 278 -6.13 -34.92 -9.95
CA ASN A 278 -5.69 -35.93 -9.00
C ASN A 278 -6.64 -37.13 -9.09
N PRO A 279 -6.20 -38.33 -9.54
CA PRO A 279 -7.06 -39.49 -9.63
C PRO A 279 -7.01 -40.26 -8.30
N ALA A 280 -7.68 -39.73 -7.28
CA ALA A 280 -8.12 -40.50 -6.10
C ALA A 280 -8.70 -39.54 -5.07
N ARG A 281 -10.00 -39.28 -5.15
CA ARG A 281 -10.80 -39.08 -3.94
C ARG A 281 -12.25 -39.40 -4.25
N ASN A 282 -12.69 -40.51 -3.64
CA ASN A 282 -14.02 -41.07 -3.74
C ASN A 282 -15.08 -39.99 -3.49
N SER A 283 -16.09 -40.01 -4.35
CA SER A 283 -17.35 -39.28 -4.24
C SER A 283 -17.97 -39.46 -2.85
N VAL A 284 -17.86 -38.44 -2.01
CA VAL A 284 -18.73 -38.27 -0.85
C VAL A 284 -19.93 -37.46 -1.33
N GLN A 285 -21.11 -38.00 -1.03
CA GLN A 285 -22.42 -37.50 -1.42
C GLN A 285 -22.56 -36.00 -1.18
N VAL A 286 -23.13 -35.32 -2.16
CA VAL A 286 -23.58 -33.92 -2.06
C VAL A 286 -24.70 -33.90 -1.03
N ASN A 287 -24.36 -33.54 0.21
CA ASN A 287 -25.37 -33.24 1.21
C ASN A 287 -26.18 -32.01 0.74
N PRO A 288 -27.51 -32.03 0.82
CA PRO A 288 -28.31 -30.84 0.57
C PRO A 288 -27.85 -29.72 1.51
N ILE A 289 -27.51 -28.59 0.92
CA ILE A 289 -26.99 -27.40 1.60
C ILE A 289 -28.04 -26.94 2.60
N ASN A 290 -27.79 -27.11 3.90
CA ASN A 290 -28.57 -26.43 4.93
C ASN A 290 -28.25 -24.93 4.84
N LEU A 291 -29.29 -24.14 4.60
CA LEU A 291 -29.25 -22.73 4.18
C LEU A 291 -29.11 -21.72 5.33
N THR A 292 -28.57 -22.12 6.47
CA THR A 292 -28.21 -21.23 7.58
C THR A 292 -26.82 -21.61 8.06
N MET A 293 -25.88 -20.67 8.03
CA MET A 293 -24.55 -20.90 8.57
C MET A 293 -24.67 -21.18 10.07
N SER A 294 -24.26 -22.36 10.54
CA SER A 294 -24.31 -22.68 11.97
C SER A 294 -23.22 -21.92 12.74
N ARG A 295 -23.38 -21.74 14.06
CA ARG A 295 -22.33 -21.16 14.92
C ARG A 295 -20.96 -21.84 14.77
N GLU A 296 -20.95 -23.12 14.38
CA GLU A 296 -19.72 -23.88 14.10
C GLU A 296 -19.01 -23.39 12.84
N GLN A 297 -19.75 -22.97 11.81
CA GLN A 297 -19.19 -22.43 10.57
C GLN A 297 -18.57 -21.02 10.75
N ILE A 298 -19.14 -20.21 11.65
CA ILE A 298 -18.55 -18.93 12.06
C ILE A 298 -17.20 -19.17 12.79
N ALA A 299 -17.16 -20.18 13.66
CA ALA A 299 -15.94 -20.55 14.38
C ALA A 299 -14.86 -21.12 13.44
N THR A 300 -15.22 -21.98 12.48
CA THR A 300 -14.28 -22.50 11.48
C THR A 300 -13.78 -21.39 10.55
N TRP A 301 -14.65 -20.46 10.15
CA TRP A 301 -14.24 -19.28 9.38
C TRP A 301 -13.21 -18.43 10.15
N LYS A 302 -13.47 -18.09 11.42
CA LYS A 302 -12.51 -17.34 12.26
C LYS A 302 -11.17 -18.05 12.42
N ALA A 303 -11.19 -19.37 12.61
CA ALA A 303 -9.98 -20.18 12.79
C ALA A 303 -9.16 -20.33 11.49
N ASN A 304 -9.83 -20.55 10.36
CA ASN A 304 -9.19 -20.63 9.05
C ASN A 304 -8.64 -19.26 8.64
N ARG A 305 -9.32 -18.18 9.00
CA ARG A 305 -8.93 -16.84 8.58
C ARG A 305 -7.67 -16.32 9.24
N ARG A 306 -7.41 -16.67 10.51
CA ARG A 306 -6.07 -16.42 11.13
C ARG A 306 -4.96 -17.08 10.32
N LYS A 307 -5.17 -18.27 9.78
CA LYS A 307 -4.19 -18.96 8.93
C LYS A 307 -4.07 -18.31 7.55
N LEU A 308 -5.18 -17.82 6.98
CA LEU A 308 -5.21 -17.13 5.69
C LEU A 308 -4.58 -15.74 5.73
N ALA A 309 -4.63 -15.01 6.86
CA ALA A 309 -3.92 -13.74 7.04
C ALA A 309 -2.40 -13.89 6.86
N TYR A 310 -1.84 -15.04 7.24
CA TYR A 310 -0.42 -15.38 7.03
C TYR A 310 -0.13 -16.04 5.67
N SER A 311 -1.16 -16.35 4.88
CA SER A 311 -1.03 -17.03 3.60
C SER A 311 -0.70 -16.06 2.47
N THR A 312 0.12 -16.53 1.53
CA THR A 312 0.60 -15.76 0.36
C THR A 312 -0.48 -15.49 -0.68
N VAL A 313 -1.58 -16.22 -0.64
CA VAL A 313 -2.65 -16.17 -1.65
C VAL A 313 -3.71 -15.12 -1.31
N GLY A 314 -3.64 -14.51 -0.12
CA GLY A 314 -4.69 -13.61 0.36
C GLY A 314 -6.04 -14.32 0.49
N THR A 315 -7.09 -13.55 0.77
CA THR A 315 -8.45 -14.06 0.84
C THR A 315 -9.27 -13.40 -0.26
N PRO A 316 -9.80 -14.14 -1.26
CA PRO A 316 -10.52 -13.55 -2.39
C PRO A 316 -11.89 -12.95 -2.00
N ASP A 317 -12.31 -13.08 -0.74
CA ASP A 317 -13.62 -12.68 -0.21
C ASP A 317 -14.00 -11.20 -0.47
N TYR A 318 -13.01 -10.31 -0.61
CA TYR A 318 -13.23 -8.86 -0.81
C TYR A 318 -13.04 -8.42 -2.27
N ILE A 319 -12.64 -9.33 -3.15
CA ILE A 319 -12.27 -8.98 -4.52
C ILE A 319 -13.53 -8.83 -5.38
N ALA A 320 -13.60 -7.73 -6.13
CA ALA A 320 -14.72 -7.45 -7.01
C ALA A 320 -14.75 -8.39 -8.23
N PRO A 321 -15.94 -8.78 -8.73
CA PRO A 321 -16.07 -9.73 -9.84
C PRO A 321 -15.40 -9.26 -11.13
N GLU A 322 -15.39 -7.94 -11.39
CA GLU A 322 -14.74 -7.36 -12.57
C GLU A 322 -13.22 -7.54 -12.60
N VAL A 323 -12.57 -7.64 -11.43
CA VAL A 323 -11.11 -7.88 -11.33
C VAL A 323 -10.77 -9.26 -11.90
N PHE A 324 -11.65 -10.23 -11.71
CA PHE A 324 -11.52 -11.57 -12.26
C PHE A 324 -11.86 -11.66 -13.74
N LEU A 325 -12.83 -10.87 -14.20
CA LEU A 325 -13.34 -10.91 -15.58
C LEU A 325 -12.44 -10.21 -16.60
N MET A 326 -11.35 -9.57 -16.16
CA MET A 326 -10.37 -8.89 -17.03
C MET A 326 -10.93 -7.80 -17.97
N LYS A 327 -12.18 -7.34 -17.77
CA LYS A 327 -12.83 -6.37 -18.67
C LYS A 327 -12.32 -4.92 -18.53
N GLY A 328 -11.16 -4.73 -17.90
CA GLY A 328 -10.76 -3.44 -17.35
C GLY A 328 -11.59 -3.13 -16.10
N TYR A 329 -10.93 -2.62 -15.07
CA TYR A 329 -11.56 -2.19 -13.84
C TYR A 329 -10.99 -0.81 -13.48
N GLY A 330 -11.81 0.01 -12.85
CA GLY A 330 -11.44 1.32 -12.34
C GLY A 330 -11.50 1.37 -10.82
N LYS A 331 -11.66 2.59 -10.30
CA LYS A 331 -11.72 2.90 -8.87
C LYS A 331 -12.94 2.29 -8.16
N GLU A 332 -13.92 1.85 -8.92
CA GLU A 332 -15.16 1.29 -8.41
C GLU A 332 -14.97 -0.05 -7.68
N CYS A 333 -13.91 -0.80 -7.96
CA CYS A 333 -13.66 -2.09 -7.31
C CYS A 333 -13.49 -1.95 -5.79
N ASP A 334 -12.90 -0.84 -5.31
CA ASP A 334 -12.71 -0.59 -3.88
C ASP A 334 -14.06 -0.41 -3.15
N TRP A 335 -15.11 0.09 -3.82
CA TRP A 335 -16.45 0.21 -3.24
C TRP A 335 -17.14 -1.14 -3.08
N TRP A 336 -16.85 -2.12 -3.94
CA TRP A 336 -17.30 -3.50 -3.74
C TRP A 336 -16.65 -4.11 -2.49
N SER A 337 -15.34 -3.97 -2.38
CA SER A 337 -14.58 -4.46 -1.23
C SER A 337 -15.08 -3.84 0.07
N LEU A 338 -15.39 -2.53 0.07
CA LEU A 338 -16.01 -1.87 1.21
C LEU A 338 -17.40 -2.44 1.53
N GLY A 339 -18.22 -2.77 0.52
CA GLY A 339 -19.51 -3.44 0.72
C GLY A 339 -19.36 -4.82 1.37
N ALA A 340 -18.34 -5.59 0.98
CA ALA A 340 -18.04 -6.87 1.60
C ALA A 340 -17.60 -6.72 3.08
N ILE A 341 -16.79 -5.70 3.40
CA ILE A 341 -16.45 -5.36 4.80
C ILE A 341 -17.70 -4.92 5.56
N PHE A 342 -18.57 -4.12 4.94
CA PHE A 342 -19.80 -3.64 5.57
C PHE A 342 -20.72 -4.82 5.95
N PHE A 343 -20.88 -5.79 5.04
CA PHE A 343 -21.63 -7.02 5.32
C PHE A 343 -21.00 -7.80 6.48
N GLU A 344 -19.67 -7.95 6.46
CA GLU A 344 -18.95 -8.67 7.51
C GLU A 344 -19.09 -8.01 8.88
N CYS A 345 -19.05 -6.68 8.97
CA CYS A 345 -19.26 -5.95 10.23
C CYS A 345 -20.64 -6.22 10.84
N LEU A 346 -21.67 -6.38 10.01
CA LEU A 346 -23.06 -6.57 10.45
C LEU A 346 -23.42 -8.04 10.69
N VAL A 347 -22.84 -8.95 9.92
CA VAL A 347 -23.21 -10.38 9.92
C VAL A 347 -22.19 -11.25 10.64
N GLY A 348 -20.95 -10.79 10.78
CA GLY A 348 -19.84 -11.49 11.45
C GLY A 348 -19.01 -12.40 10.54
N TYR A 349 -19.37 -12.53 9.27
CA TYR A 349 -18.61 -13.28 8.26
C TYR A 349 -18.72 -12.63 6.88
N ALA A 350 -17.75 -12.89 5.99
CA ALA A 350 -17.74 -12.32 4.65
C ALA A 350 -18.85 -12.94 3.76
N PRO A 351 -19.48 -12.16 2.86
CA PRO A 351 -20.69 -12.58 2.14
C PRO A 351 -20.53 -13.85 1.30
N PHE A 352 -19.34 -14.12 0.77
CA PHE A 352 -19.07 -15.25 -0.13
C PHE A 352 -18.14 -16.31 0.47
N CYS A 353 -17.94 -16.29 1.80
CA CYS A 353 -16.98 -17.16 2.45
C CYS A 353 -17.25 -18.64 2.18
N SER A 354 -16.19 -19.39 1.89
CA SER A 354 -16.23 -20.85 1.64
C SER A 354 -14.95 -21.50 2.14
N GLU A 355 -14.99 -22.82 2.36
CA GLU A 355 -13.80 -23.58 2.78
C GLU A 355 -12.70 -23.60 1.70
N ASN A 356 -13.10 -23.57 0.42
CA ASN A 356 -12.19 -23.54 -0.72
C ASN A 356 -12.21 -22.15 -1.42
N PRO A 357 -11.04 -21.52 -1.66
CA PRO A 357 -10.93 -20.31 -2.48
C PRO A 357 -11.58 -20.43 -3.87
N GLY A 358 -11.52 -21.61 -4.50
CA GLY A 358 -12.14 -21.85 -5.80
C GLY A 358 -13.67 -21.77 -5.79
N ASP A 359 -14.32 -22.10 -4.67
CA ASP A 359 -15.77 -21.98 -4.53
C ASP A 359 -16.19 -20.56 -4.16
N THR A 360 -15.38 -19.88 -3.36
CA THR A 360 -15.52 -18.43 -3.09
C THR A 360 -15.52 -17.64 -4.40
N TYR A 361 -14.60 -17.96 -5.32
CA TYR A 361 -14.57 -17.37 -6.65
C TYR A 361 -15.86 -17.58 -7.46
N LYS A 362 -16.41 -18.81 -7.47
CA LYS A 362 -17.67 -19.10 -8.18
C LYS A 362 -18.84 -18.31 -7.59
N LYS A 363 -18.89 -18.21 -6.25
CA LYS A 363 -19.91 -17.41 -5.54
C LYS A 363 -19.80 -15.92 -5.86
N ILE A 364 -18.59 -15.37 -5.98
CA ILE A 364 -18.38 -13.96 -6.34
C ILE A 364 -18.82 -13.67 -7.77
N ILE A 365 -18.52 -14.55 -8.72
CA ILE A 365 -18.94 -14.36 -10.12
C ILE A 365 -20.46 -14.41 -10.26
N ASP A 366 -21.10 -15.33 -9.53
CA ASP A 366 -22.54 -15.50 -9.52
C ASP A 366 -23.21 -14.81 -8.31
N TRP A 367 -22.63 -13.69 -7.87
CA TRP A 367 -23.09 -12.96 -6.68
C TRP A 367 -24.61 -12.69 -6.63
N PRO A 368 -25.37 -12.47 -7.74
CA PRO A 368 -26.81 -12.23 -7.64
C PRO A 368 -27.57 -13.40 -7.05
N ASN A 369 -27.06 -14.64 -7.21
CA ASN A 369 -27.67 -15.86 -6.71
C ASN A 369 -27.12 -16.30 -5.34
N TYR A 370 -26.05 -15.66 -4.83
CA TYR A 370 -25.37 -16.05 -3.59
C TYR A 370 -25.36 -14.96 -2.51
N LEU A 371 -25.76 -13.73 -2.83
CA LEU A 371 -25.87 -12.65 -1.85
C LEU A 371 -27.19 -12.77 -1.07
N PHE A 372 -27.13 -13.41 0.09
CA PHE A 372 -28.26 -13.57 1.01
C PHE A 372 -28.00 -12.91 2.36
N PHE A 373 -29.05 -12.32 2.93
CA PHE A 373 -29.05 -11.73 4.27
C PHE A 373 -29.71 -12.72 5.23
N PRO A 374 -29.02 -13.18 6.28
CA PRO A 374 -29.60 -14.09 7.26
C PRO A 374 -30.77 -13.44 8.00
N GLU A 375 -31.91 -14.13 8.14
CA GLU A 375 -33.09 -13.62 8.86
C GLU A 375 -32.83 -13.43 10.37
N GLU A 376 -31.81 -14.10 10.90
CA GLU A 376 -31.40 -14.03 12.31
C GLU A 376 -30.67 -12.72 12.66
N VAL A 377 -30.21 -11.96 11.66
CA VAL A 377 -29.44 -10.72 11.85
C VAL A 377 -30.33 -9.52 11.56
N PHE A 378 -30.47 -8.62 12.54
CA PHE A 378 -31.21 -7.38 12.36
C PHE A 378 -30.38 -6.38 11.55
N ILE A 379 -30.75 -6.19 10.29
CA ILE A 379 -30.20 -5.15 9.41
C ILE A 379 -31.35 -4.26 8.96
N SER A 380 -31.19 -2.94 9.12
CA SER A 380 -32.11 -1.92 8.64
C SER A 380 -32.35 -2.02 7.14
N ARG A 381 -33.50 -1.52 6.68
CA ARG A 381 -33.82 -1.51 5.25
C ARG A 381 -32.81 -0.66 4.48
N GLU A 382 -32.39 0.44 5.09
CA GLU A 382 -31.37 1.35 4.60
C GLU A 382 -29.99 0.69 4.50
N GLY A 383 -29.61 -0.12 5.49
CA GLY A 383 -28.35 -0.88 5.45
C GLY A 383 -28.34 -1.94 4.35
N GLN A 384 -29.44 -2.68 4.20
CA GLN A 384 -29.58 -3.67 3.13
C GLN A 384 -29.60 -3.03 1.73
N ASP A 385 -30.28 -1.89 1.58
CA ASP A 385 -30.32 -1.14 0.33
C ASP A 385 -28.91 -0.67 -0.07
N LEU A 386 -28.17 -0.07 0.88
CA LEU A 386 -26.79 0.36 0.65
C LEU A 386 -25.90 -0.82 0.24
N LEU A 387 -25.99 -1.97 0.93
CA LEU A 387 -25.22 -3.16 0.60
C LEU A 387 -25.51 -3.67 -0.81
N ARG A 388 -26.79 -3.75 -1.21
CA ARG A 388 -27.17 -4.18 -2.56
C ARG A 388 -26.69 -3.21 -3.64
N GLN A 389 -26.64 -1.92 -3.34
CA GLN A 389 -26.18 -0.89 -4.28
C GLN A 389 -24.65 -0.79 -4.37
N MET A 390 -23.92 -1.15 -3.31
CA MET A 390 -22.46 -1.26 -3.33
C MET A 390 -22.00 -2.58 -3.97
N MET A 391 -22.67 -3.69 -3.65
CA MET A 391 -22.39 -5.02 -4.15
C MET A 391 -23.19 -5.33 -5.42
N THR A 392 -22.99 -4.51 -6.46
CA THR A 392 -23.55 -4.74 -7.80
C THR A 392 -22.46 -4.70 -8.87
N TRP A 393 -22.85 -4.90 -10.13
CA TRP A 393 -21.95 -4.76 -11.27
C TRP A 393 -21.32 -3.37 -11.34
N ALA A 394 -20.07 -3.29 -11.77
CA ALA A 394 -19.27 -2.06 -11.82
C ALA A 394 -20.01 -0.85 -12.46
N GLU A 395 -20.75 -1.08 -13.54
CA GLU A 395 -21.48 -0.03 -14.29
C GLU A 395 -22.65 0.59 -13.51
N LYS A 396 -23.24 -0.18 -12.58
CA LYS A 396 -24.42 0.23 -11.80
C LYS A 396 -24.08 0.62 -10.36
N ARG A 397 -22.80 0.52 -9.98
CA ARG A 397 -22.34 0.76 -8.62
C ARG A 397 -22.42 2.24 -8.27
N LEU A 398 -22.77 2.55 -7.03
CA LEU A 398 -22.84 3.92 -6.57
C LEU A 398 -21.49 4.63 -6.66
N THR A 399 -21.55 5.89 -7.04
CA THR A 399 -20.40 6.81 -6.95
C THR A 399 -20.24 7.32 -5.52
N VAL A 400 -19.04 7.78 -5.17
CA VAL A 400 -18.72 8.31 -3.81
C VAL A 400 -19.74 9.36 -3.32
N ASN A 401 -20.19 10.26 -4.20
CA ASN A 401 -21.16 11.29 -3.85
C ASN A 401 -22.53 10.68 -3.53
N GLN A 402 -22.96 9.66 -4.28
CA GLN A 402 -24.22 8.98 -4.03
C GLN A 402 -24.17 8.15 -2.74
N ILE A 403 -23.05 7.49 -2.46
CA ILE A 403 -22.82 6.77 -1.19
C ILE A 403 -22.95 7.75 -0.01
N LYS A 404 -22.33 8.93 -0.09
CA LYS A 404 -22.38 9.94 0.97
C LYS A 404 -23.79 10.50 1.22
N THR A 405 -24.62 10.59 0.18
CA THR A 405 -26.01 11.08 0.27
C THR A 405 -27.01 9.99 0.66
N HIS A 406 -26.58 8.75 0.81
CA HIS A 406 -27.47 7.63 1.08
C HIS A 406 -28.16 7.79 2.45
N PRO A 407 -29.47 7.44 2.60
CA PRO A 407 -30.21 7.56 3.85
C PRO A 407 -29.56 6.86 5.06
N PHE A 408 -28.78 5.80 4.82
CA PHE A 408 -28.02 5.12 5.86
C PHE A 408 -27.03 6.04 6.62
N PHE A 409 -26.50 7.07 5.96
CA PHE A 409 -25.59 8.06 6.54
C PHE A 409 -26.31 9.36 6.98
N PHE A 410 -27.62 9.31 7.17
CA PHE A 410 -28.38 10.48 7.60
C PHE A 410 -27.83 11.05 8.92
N GLY A 411 -27.50 12.34 8.92
CA GLY A 411 -26.90 13.04 10.07
C GLY A 411 -25.38 12.91 10.21
N ALA A 412 -24.69 12.23 9.30
CA ALA A 412 -23.22 12.18 9.31
C ALA A 412 -22.60 13.50 8.83
N ASP A 413 -21.76 14.12 9.66
CA ASP A 413 -20.91 15.23 9.25
C ASP A 413 -19.57 14.71 8.72
N TRP A 414 -19.44 14.69 7.39
CA TRP A 414 -18.25 14.21 6.69
C TRP A 414 -16.99 15.04 6.95
N ASN A 415 -17.12 16.32 7.32
CA ASN A 415 -15.96 17.19 7.58
C ASN A 415 -15.51 17.07 9.03
N ALA A 416 -16.46 16.90 9.96
CA ALA A 416 -16.18 16.78 11.38
C ALA A 416 -15.95 15.33 11.85
N LEU A 417 -16.09 14.32 10.98
CA LEU A 417 -16.06 12.90 11.35
C LEU A 417 -14.85 12.51 12.21
N ARG A 418 -13.68 13.10 11.92
CA ARG A 418 -12.43 12.85 12.66
C ARG A 418 -12.32 13.58 14.01
N HIS A 419 -13.21 14.52 14.28
CA HIS A 419 -13.31 15.22 15.56
C HIS A 419 -14.39 14.61 16.46
N ILE A 420 -15.24 13.74 15.91
CA ILE A 420 -16.24 13.00 16.66
C ILE A 420 -15.53 11.90 17.45
N GLU A 421 -15.96 11.66 18.69
CA GLU A 421 -15.43 10.57 19.51
C GLU A 421 -15.76 9.22 18.87
N PRO A 422 -14.75 8.39 18.53
CA PRO A 422 -15.00 7.13 17.85
C PRO A 422 -15.59 6.09 18.81
N PRO A 423 -16.34 5.09 18.29
CA PRO A 423 -17.00 4.10 19.13
C PRO A 423 -16.05 3.23 19.97
N PHE A 424 -14.83 3.02 19.48
CA PHE A 424 -13.79 2.30 20.20
C PHE A 424 -12.51 3.16 20.25
N VAL A 425 -12.12 3.51 21.47
CA VAL A 425 -10.84 4.17 21.77
C VAL A 425 -9.93 3.14 22.46
N PRO A 426 -8.75 2.82 21.92
CA PRO A 426 -7.85 1.85 22.54
C PRO A 426 -7.32 2.36 23.88
N HIS A 427 -7.42 1.53 24.92
CA HIS A 427 -6.90 1.81 26.26
C HIS A 427 -5.44 1.37 26.34
N LEU A 428 -4.53 2.28 26.01
CA LEU A 428 -3.10 2.01 25.94
C LEU A 428 -2.41 2.26 27.29
N GLN A 429 -1.58 1.32 27.73
CA GLN A 429 -0.77 1.48 28.94
C GLN A 429 0.56 2.20 28.68
N SER A 430 1.07 2.12 27.45
CA SER A 430 2.36 2.67 27.03
C SER A 430 2.36 3.05 25.56
N SER A 431 3.33 3.86 25.13
CA SER A 431 3.59 4.17 23.72
C SER A 431 4.09 2.96 22.90
N THR A 432 4.54 1.91 23.58
CA THR A 432 4.97 0.63 22.99
C THR A 432 3.99 -0.51 23.28
N ASP A 433 2.75 -0.18 23.65
CA ASP A 433 1.74 -1.19 23.94
C ASP A 433 1.40 -1.98 22.66
N THR A 434 1.36 -3.30 22.79
CA THR A 434 1.10 -4.24 21.70
C THR A 434 -0.05 -5.19 22.03
N SER A 435 -0.86 -4.88 23.06
CA SER A 435 -1.98 -5.71 23.52
C SER A 435 -3.05 -5.97 22.45
N TYR A 436 -3.18 -5.06 21.48
CA TYR A 436 -4.14 -5.15 20.39
C TYR A 436 -3.60 -5.90 19.17
N PHE A 437 -2.39 -6.43 19.24
CA PHE A 437 -1.80 -7.25 18.19
C PHE A 437 -1.77 -8.73 18.63
N PRO A 438 -1.98 -9.69 17.72
CA PRO A 438 -1.86 -11.10 18.02
C PRO A 438 -0.38 -11.47 18.18
N THR A 439 0.20 -11.21 19.35
CA THR A 439 1.64 -11.43 19.57
C THR A 439 2.00 -12.85 19.99
N ASP A 440 1.01 -13.64 20.40
CA ASP A 440 1.21 -14.96 21.02
C ASP A 440 1.61 -16.04 20.01
N ASP A 441 1.37 -15.81 18.71
CA ASP A 441 1.70 -16.73 17.62
C ASP A 441 3.14 -16.57 17.10
N PHE A 442 3.86 -15.54 17.57
CA PHE A 442 5.23 -15.25 17.16
C PHE A 442 6.19 -15.60 18.29
N GLY A 443 6.71 -16.83 18.28
CA GLY A 443 7.74 -17.27 19.22
C GLY A 443 8.93 -16.31 19.33
N HIS A 444 9.71 -16.46 20.41
CA HIS A 444 10.86 -15.61 20.76
C HIS A 444 11.72 -15.26 19.53
N VAL A 445 11.87 -13.96 19.28
CA VAL A 445 12.57 -13.42 18.11
C VAL A 445 14.07 -13.76 18.20
N PRO A 446 14.68 -14.40 17.19
CA PRO A 446 16.12 -14.32 17.03
C PRO A 446 16.48 -12.86 16.73
N GLU A 447 17.38 -12.25 17.50
CA GLU A 447 17.87 -10.88 17.26
C GLU A 447 18.43 -10.68 15.83
N GLN A 448 18.72 -11.77 15.12
CA GLN A 448 19.28 -11.81 13.79
C GLN A 448 18.28 -12.46 12.81
N MET A 449 17.90 -11.72 11.77
CA MET A 449 17.19 -12.28 10.62
C MET A 449 18.07 -13.38 9.98
N GLU A 450 17.47 -14.51 9.59
CA GLU A 450 18.19 -15.62 8.95
C GLU A 450 19.02 -15.13 7.75
N GLN A 451 20.26 -15.63 7.65
CA GLN A 451 21.18 -15.30 6.57
C GLN A 451 20.71 -15.96 5.27
N VAL A 452 19.97 -15.21 4.46
CA VAL A 452 19.62 -15.61 3.10
C VAL A 452 20.72 -15.12 2.15
N GLU A 453 21.01 -15.88 1.09
CA GLU A 453 22.03 -15.53 0.10
C GLU A 453 21.79 -14.15 -0.55
N GLY A 454 22.86 -13.35 -0.62
CA GLY A 454 22.86 -12.01 -1.21
C GLY A 454 22.54 -12.03 -2.70
N ILE A 455 21.79 -11.03 -3.15
CA ILE A 455 21.30 -10.93 -4.53
C ILE A 455 22.36 -10.29 -5.45
N SER A 456 22.49 -10.82 -6.68
CA SER A 456 23.41 -10.31 -7.72
C SER A 456 23.22 -8.80 -8.02
N ALA A 457 24.30 -8.14 -8.43
CA ALA A 457 24.34 -6.69 -8.70
C ALA A 457 23.28 -6.23 -9.72
N GLU A 458 22.97 -7.04 -10.73
CA GLU A 458 21.95 -6.74 -11.75
C GLU A 458 20.53 -6.61 -11.15
N LYS A 459 20.23 -7.48 -10.19
CA LYS A 459 18.94 -7.49 -9.48
C LYS A 459 18.85 -6.39 -8.42
N ASN A 460 19.97 -5.79 -8.02
CA ASN A 460 19.95 -4.59 -7.17
C ASN A 460 19.56 -3.31 -7.94
N LEU A 461 19.65 -3.28 -9.28
CA LEU A 461 19.16 -2.13 -10.07
C LEU A 461 17.67 -1.90 -9.91
N ALA A 462 16.90 -2.98 -9.72
CA ALA A 462 15.48 -2.96 -9.47
C ALA A 462 15.09 -2.14 -8.21
N PHE A 463 16.01 -1.90 -7.29
CA PHE A 463 15.75 -1.18 -6.04
C PHE A 463 16.42 0.20 -5.99
N ILE A 464 16.98 0.68 -7.11
CA ILE A 464 17.49 2.05 -7.22
C ILE A 464 16.35 3.03 -6.94
N ASN A 465 16.63 4.08 -6.16
CA ASN A 465 15.69 5.10 -5.66
C ASN A 465 14.70 4.64 -4.59
N PHE A 466 14.80 3.43 -4.05
CA PHE A 466 13.92 2.99 -2.96
C PHE A 466 14.04 3.86 -1.70
N THR A 467 15.20 4.47 -1.45
CA THR A 467 15.47 5.25 -0.24
C THR A 467 14.71 6.58 -0.21
N PHE A 468 13.86 6.77 0.80
CA PHE A 468 13.07 7.98 1.04
C PHE A 468 13.26 8.45 2.49
N LYS A 469 13.17 9.76 2.71
CA LYS A 469 13.18 10.37 4.03
C LYS A 469 12.23 11.54 4.07
N ARG A 470 11.24 11.49 4.96
CA ARG A 470 10.30 12.58 5.20
C ARG A 470 10.92 13.59 6.17
N PHE A 471 11.05 14.84 5.72
CA PHE A 471 11.71 15.89 6.48
C PHE A 471 10.95 16.32 7.74
N ASN A 472 9.63 16.14 7.77
CA ASN A 472 8.79 16.47 8.93
C ASN A 472 8.93 15.49 10.10
N GLY A 473 9.53 14.30 9.91
CA GLY A 473 9.70 13.31 11.00
C GLY A 473 10.78 13.67 12.02
N ALA A 474 11.57 14.73 11.77
CA ALA A 474 12.63 15.22 12.65
C ALA A 474 12.17 16.27 13.67
N ARG A 475 10.90 16.70 13.61
CA ARG A 475 10.26 17.49 14.67
C ARG A 475 9.57 16.55 15.66
#